data_AF-A0A8D8YA73-F1
#
_entry.id   AF-A0A8D8YA73-F1
#
_cell.length_a   1.000
_cell.length_b   1.000
_cell.length_c   1.000
_cell.angle_alpha   90.00
_cell.angle_beta   90.00
_cell.angle_gamma   90.00
#
_symmetry.space_group_name_H-M   'P 1'
#
loop_
_entity.id
_entity.type
_entity.pdbx_description
1 polymer ?
#
loop_
_entity_poly.entity_id
_entity_poly.type
_entity_poly.pdbx_seq_one_letter_code
_entity_poly.pdbx_strand_id
1 'polypeptide(L)'
;RNTGLRSLSHLFPNLSVIRGRNLLHNYALVVYENLGIQELGLYNLTDILRGSVLIMKNPTLCFVDTVDWDLISQSKGGHYIKDNRHPNECPMCPLNSTGGEMCSGGTPGSKPLCVSATQCQKICKVDCPGVELQQGRPACYNEGRSCCNQECIGGCTANNSSHCTACRHFDYYGICVEKCPGHLFNYLDRRCVSNDECQAQPPPLTPYETPPKHWKFVRNELTLINVCVLDCPKDYEEKEVALNRFECHRCVGPCERTCEGGNIESIQKLQSYRDCTHIKGSLEIQIQNGDSIICSTKCINL
;
A
#
# COMPACT_ATOMS: atom_id res chain seq x y z
N ARG A 1 -6.50 17.30 31.34
CA ARG A 1 -7.42 17.25 30.18
C ARG A 1 -6.69 16.49 29.09
N ASN A 2 -7.10 15.26 28.78
CA ASN A 2 -6.49 14.47 27.73
C ASN A 2 -6.82 15.16 26.39
N THR A 3 -5.86 15.87 25.80
CA THR A 3 -6.04 16.54 24.51
C THR A 3 -6.02 15.45 23.45
N GLY A 4 -7.19 14.90 23.12
CA GLY A 4 -7.33 13.93 22.03
C GLY A 4 -6.71 14.46 20.74
N LEU A 5 -6.26 13.55 19.88
CA LEU A 5 -5.60 13.85 18.62
C LEU A 5 -6.48 14.77 17.76
N ARG A 6 -6.02 16.01 17.52
CA ARG A 6 -6.76 17.02 16.74
C ARG A 6 -6.42 17.02 15.26
N SER A 7 -5.20 16.66 14.90
CA SER A 7 -4.71 16.66 13.51
C SER A 7 -3.69 15.55 13.32
N LEU A 8 -3.77 14.81 12.21
CA LEU A 8 -2.76 13.78 11.88
C LEU A 8 -1.43 14.42 11.45
N SER A 9 -1.43 15.70 11.09
CA SER A 9 -0.22 16.45 10.73
C SER A 9 0.83 16.44 11.85
N HIS A 10 0.42 16.35 13.12
CA HIS A 10 1.34 16.28 14.25
C HIS A 10 2.06 14.94 14.38
N LEU A 11 1.47 13.87 13.83
CA LEU A 11 2.05 12.53 13.86
C LEU A 11 2.78 12.21 12.57
N PHE A 12 2.20 12.60 11.43
CA PHE A 12 2.66 12.22 10.10
C PHE A 12 2.76 13.44 9.17
N PRO A 13 3.55 14.48 9.52
CA PRO A 13 3.64 15.70 8.73
C PRO A 13 4.21 15.45 7.32
N ASN A 14 5.00 14.40 7.16
CA ASN A 14 5.71 14.07 5.91
C ASN A 14 5.12 12.87 5.16
N LEU A 15 3.94 12.37 5.58
CA LEU A 15 3.28 11.30 4.85
C LEU A 15 2.87 11.81 3.46
N SER A 16 3.49 11.23 2.43
CA SER A 16 3.28 11.65 1.04
C SER A 16 2.58 10.60 0.18
N VAL A 17 2.83 9.32 0.45
CA VAL A 17 2.35 8.22 -0.39
C VAL A 17 1.84 7.07 0.46
N ILE A 18 0.64 6.58 0.16
CA ILE A 18 0.09 5.33 0.69
C ILE A 18 0.01 4.32 -0.46
N ARG A 19 0.81 3.26 -0.39
CA ARG A 19 0.89 2.27 -1.47
C ARG A 19 -0.30 1.30 -1.53
N GLY A 20 -0.98 1.05 -0.42
CA GLY A 20 -2.17 0.19 -0.38
C GLY A 20 -1.94 -1.29 -0.72
N ARG A 21 -0.82 -1.88 -0.30
CA ARG A 21 -0.52 -3.31 -0.54
C ARG A 21 -1.53 -4.24 0.10
N ASN A 22 -1.93 -3.90 1.32
CA ASN A 22 -3.03 -4.53 2.04
C ASN A 22 -4.11 -3.47 2.26
N LEU A 23 -5.36 -3.87 2.10
CA LEU A 23 -6.53 -2.98 2.21
C LEU A 23 -7.47 -3.50 3.30
N LEU A 24 -8.18 -2.59 3.94
CA LEU A 24 -9.30 -2.91 4.81
C LEU A 24 -10.59 -2.72 4.03
N HIS A 25 -11.27 -3.79 3.64
CA HIS A 25 -12.50 -3.74 2.82
C HIS A 25 -12.37 -2.83 1.57
N ASN A 26 -11.23 -2.90 0.87
CA ASN A 26 -10.84 -2.07 -0.28
C ASN A 26 -10.41 -0.62 0.02
N TYR A 27 -10.39 -0.21 1.28
CA TYR A 27 -9.89 1.10 1.70
C TYR A 27 -8.42 1.04 2.11
N ALA A 28 -7.64 2.03 1.68
CA ALA A 28 -6.25 2.20 2.06
C ALA A 28 -6.05 3.23 3.19
N LEU A 29 -7.04 4.11 3.39
CA LEU A 29 -7.08 5.06 4.49
C LEU A 29 -8.47 5.00 5.12
N VAL A 30 -8.52 4.75 6.43
CA VAL A 30 -9.75 4.70 7.22
C VAL A 30 -9.64 5.64 8.41
N VAL A 31 -10.58 6.59 8.51
CA VAL A 31 -10.72 7.51 9.64
C VAL A 31 -12.17 7.41 10.12
N TYR A 32 -12.37 6.71 11.22
CA TYR A 32 -13.70 6.31 11.68
C TYR A 32 -13.90 6.59 13.16
N GLU A 33 -15.03 7.20 13.53
CA GLU A 33 -15.44 7.45 14.93
C GLU A 33 -14.42 8.22 15.78
N ASN A 34 -13.70 9.18 15.18
CA ASN A 34 -12.78 10.05 15.93
C ASN A 34 -13.51 11.32 16.39
N LEU A 35 -13.82 11.39 17.68
CA LEU A 35 -14.58 12.51 18.27
C LEU A 35 -13.77 13.82 18.37
N GLY A 36 -12.44 13.73 18.47
CA GLY A 36 -11.55 14.87 18.73
C GLY A 36 -10.81 15.42 17.52
N ILE A 37 -10.87 14.73 16.37
CA ILE A 37 -10.10 15.11 15.18
C ILE A 37 -10.79 16.25 14.44
N GLN A 38 -10.08 17.35 14.24
CA GLN A 38 -10.60 18.58 13.64
C GLN A 38 -10.21 18.73 12.17
N GLU A 39 -9.10 18.14 11.77
CA GLU A 39 -8.60 18.10 10.40
C GLU A 39 -7.72 16.87 10.24
N LEU A 40 -7.59 16.34 9.03
CA LEU A 40 -6.57 15.32 8.77
C LEU A 40 -5.18 15.98 8.69
N GLY A 41 -5.08 17.13 8.03
CA GLY A 41 -3.84 17.92 7.95
C GLY A 41 -2.71 17.21 7.20
N LEU A 42 -2.99 16.18 6.41
CA LEU A 42 -2.00 15.43 5.63
C LEU A 42 -1.61 16.20 4.36
N TYR A 43 -1.04 17.39 4.52
CA TYR A 43 -0.73 18.33 3.43
C TYR A 43 0.33 17.84 2.43
N ASN A 44 1.12 16.85 2.82
CA ASN A 44 2.10 16.21 1.95
C ASN A 44 1.53 15.01 1.19
N LEU A 45 0.35 14.51 1.54
CA LEU A 45 -0.25 13.35 0.89
C LEU A 45 -0.72 13.72 -0.51
N THR A 46 -0.12 13.09 -1.51
CA THR A 46 -0.37 13.35 -2.92
C THR A 46 -0.76 12.10 -3.69
N ASP A 47 -0.40 10.91 -3.21
CA ASP A 47 -0.72 9.64 -3.89
C ASP A 47 -1.22 8.54 -2.93
N ILE A 48 -2.36 7.94 -3.28
CA ILE A 48 -2.81 6.64 -2.79
C ILE A 48 -2.86 5.70 -4.00
N LEU A 49 -1.89 4.78 -4.10
CA LEU A 49 -1.70 3.95 -5.32
C LEU A 49 -2.76 2.87 -5.49
N ARG A 50 -3.26 2.32 -4.38
CA ARG A 50 -4.28 1.27 -4.41
C ARG A 50 -5.22 1.45 -3.23
N GLY A 51 -6.51 1.30 -3.49
CA GLY A 51 -7.57 1.39 -2.48
C GLY A 51 -8.13 2.80 -2.34
N SER A 52 -9.37 2.86 -1.88
CA SER A 52 -10.12 4.11 -1.69
C SER A 52 -9.97 4.64 -0.27
N VAL A 53 -10.70 5.70 0.05
CA VAL A 53 -10.65 6.41 1.34
C VAL A 53 -12.01 6.30 2.01
N LEU A 54 -12.02 5.93 3.30
CA LEU A 54 -13.20 5.87 4.15
C LEU A 54 -13.05 6.87 5.29
N ILE A 55 -13.88 7.91 5.33
CA ILE A 55 -13.89 8.90 6.41
C ILE A 55 -15.33 9.08 6.89
N MET A 56 -15.66 8.50 8.04
CA MET A 56 -17.04 8.48 8.52
C MET A 56 -17.17 8.67 10.03
N LYS A 57 -18.24 9.33 10.47
CA LYS A 57 -18.58 9.56 11.89
C LYS A 57 -17.52 10.35 12.68
N ASN A 58 -16.94 11.38 12.07
CA ASN A 58 -15.98 12.26 12.75
C ASN A 58 -16.62 13.65 12.94
N PRO A 59 -17.37 13.87 14.03
CA PRO A 59 -18.29 15.02 14.16
C PRO A 59 -17.60 16.38 14.24
N THR A 60 -16.30 16.43 14.56
CA THR A 60 -15.53 17.68 14.64
C THR A 60 -14.63 17.93 13.43
N LEU A 61 -14.56 16.98 12.48
CA LEU A 61 -13.64 16.96 11.36
C LEU A 61 -14.08 17.86 10.20
N CYS A 62 -13.23 18.83 9.85
CA CYS A 62 -13.37 19.73 8.72
C CYS A 62 -12.36 19.41 7.59
N PHE A 63 -12.47 20.14 6.48
CA PHE A 63 -11.59 20.09 5.31
C PHE A 63 -11.59 18.77 4.53
N VAL A 64 -12.53 17.86 4.78
CA VAL A 64 -12.62 16.60 4.03
C VAL A 64 -13.27 16.78 2.66
N ASP A 65 -14.22 17.72 2.55
CA ASP A 65 -14.92 18.07 1.30
C ASP A 65 -14.16 19.11 0.46
N THR A 66 -13.15 19.76 1.03
CA THR A 66 -12.25 20.69 0.32
C THR A 66 -11.02 19.99 -0.23
N VAL A 67 -10.89 18.68 -0.03
CA VAL A 67 -9.86 17.83 -0.63
C VAL A 67 -10.47 17.06 -1.77
N ASP A 68 -9.85 17.16 -2.95
CA ASP A 68 -10.18 16.31 -4.07
C ASP A 68 -9.44 14.97 -3.90
N TRP A 69 -10.16 13.97 -3.41
CA TRP A 69 -9.66 12.62 -3.19
C TRP A 69 -9.41 11.86 -4.49
N ASP A 70 -10.15 12.19 -5.55
CA ASP A 70 -9.86 11.68 -6.88
C ASP A 70 -8.57 12.31 -7.42
N LEU A 71 -8.06 13.42 -6.87
CA LEU A 71 -6.71 13.86 -7.20
C LEU A 71 -5.60 13.08 -6.49
N ILE A 72 -5.92 12.39 -5.38
CA ILE A 72 -4.94 11.70 -4.53
C ILE A 72 -4.94 10.19 -4.79
N SER A 73 -6.11 9.55 -4.86
CA SER A 73 -6.22 8.11 -5.01
C SER A 73 -6.39 7.68 -6.47
N GLN A 74 -5.76 6.57 -6.85
CA GLN A 74 -5.98 5.96 -8.16
C GLN A 74 -7.33 5.24 -8.27
N SER A 75 -7.94 4.85 -7.14
CA SER A 75 -9.25 4.17 -7.11
C SER A 75 -10.40 5.18 -7.13
N LYS A 76 -10.60 5.81 -8.30
CA LYS A 76 -11.57 6.91 -8.51
C LYS A 76 -13.00 6.52 -8.14
N GLY A 77 -13.73 7.42 -7.51
CA GLY A 77 -15.15 7.26 -7.19
C GLY A 77 -15.49 6.18 -6.15
N GLY A 78 -14.49 5.50 -5.58
CA GLY A 78 -14.69 4.52 -4.50
C GLY A 78 -14.63 5.12 -3.08
N HIS A 79 -14.52 6.45 -2.97
CA HIS A 79 -14.39 7.16 -1.70
C HIS A 79 -15.72 7.20 -0.94
N TYR A 80 -15.68 6.90 0.35
CA TYR A 80 -16.85 6.99 1.22
C TYR A 80 -16.59 8.02 2.33
N ILE A 81 -17.19 9.20 2.20
CA ILE A 81 -17.01 10.33 3.12
C ILE A 81 -18.39 10.83 3.53
N LYS A 82 -18.82 10.53 4.77
CA LYS A 82 -20.15 10.88 5.30
C LYS A 82 -20.13 11.08 6.80
N ASP A 83 -21.17 11.71 7.36
CA ASP A 83 -21.36 11.86 8.81
C ASP A 83 -20.15 12.53 9.52
N ASN A 84 -19.48 13.44 8.82
CA ASN A 84 -18.46 14.32 9.39
C ASN A 84 -19.08 15.69 9.68
N ARG A 85 -18.28 16.65 10.16
CA ARG A 85 -18.80 18.00 10.42
C ARG A 85 -19.34 18.63 9.15
N HIS A 86 -20.46 19.34 9.25
CA HIS A 86 -21.10 19.94 8.09
C HIS A 86 -20.19 21.03 7.47
N PRO A 87 -20.00 21.08 6.13
CA PRO A 87 -19.06 22.02 5.50
C PRO A 87 -19.32 23.50 5.82
N ASN A 88 -20.58 23.90 5.95
CA ASN A 88 -20.96 25.29 6.28
C ASN A 88 -20.56 25.72 7.71
N GLU A 89 -20.27 24.77 8.60
CA GLU A 89 -19.80 25.03 9.96
C GLU A 89 -18.27 25.01 10.07
N CYS A 90 -17.60 24.73 8.95
CA CYS A 90 -16.16 24.66 8.87
C CYS A 90 -15.55 26.01 8.44
N PRO A 91 -14.30 26.29 8.83
CA PRO A 91 -13.58 27.44 8.30
C PRO A 91 -13.35 27.32 6.79
N MET A 92 -13.18 28.47 6.13
CA MET A 92 -12.84 28.50 4.70
C MET A 92 -11.37 28.15 4.45
N CYS A 93 -11.06 27.79 3.20
CA CYS A 93 -9.68 27.64 2.75
C CYS A 93 -8.86 28.94 2.90
N PRO A 94 -7.52 28.85 2.96
CA PRO A 94 -6.65 30.01 3.10
C PRO A 94 -6.91 31.10 2.05
N LEU A 95 -6.89 32.35 2.51
CA LEU A 95 -6.96 33.56 1.68
C LEU A 95 -5.60 34.27 1.69
N ASN A 96 -5.31 35.00 0.62
CA ASN A 96 -4.13 35.87 0.55
C ASN A 96 -4.33 37.17 1.35
N SER A 97 -3.28 37.98 1.46
CA SER A 97 -3.31 39.24 2.23
C SER A 97 -4.32 40.29 1.73
N THR A 98 -4.80 40.16 0.49
CA THR A 98 -5.83 41.05 -0.09
C THR A 98 -7.23 40.44 -0.06
N GLY A 99 -7.40 39.29 0.61
CA GLY A 99 -8.68 38.58 0.73
C GLY A 99 -9.08 37.74 -0.49
N GLY A 100 -8.19 37.60 -1.48
CA GLY A 100 -8.38 36.71 -2.62
C GLY A 100 -8.05 35.26 -2.30
N GLU A 101 -8.58 34.33 -3.11
CA GLU A 101 -8.30 32.90 -2.95
C GLU A 101 -6.81 32.59 -3.12
N MET A 102 -6.22 31.89 -2.15
CA MET A 102 -4.82 31.45 -2.21
C MET A 102 -4.68 30.08 -2.91
N CYS A 103 -5.66 29.20 -2.70
CA CYS A 103 -5.63 27.83 -3.21
C CYS A 103 -6.30 27.73 -4.58
N SER A 104 -5.70 26.97 -5.49
CA SER A 104 -6.30 26.65 -6.79
C SER A 104 -7.24 25.45 -6.68
N GLY A 105 -8.37 25.49 -7.40
CA GLY A 105 -9.26 24.33 -7.56
C GLY A 105 -8.80 23.26 -8.56
N GLY A 106 -7.59 23.41 -9.11
CA GLY A 106 -7.04 22.53 -10.15
C GLY A 106 -7.50 22.89 -11.58
N THR A 107 -8.67 23.52 -11.73
CA THR A 107 -9.15 24.08 -13.01
C THR A 107 -9.67 25.52 -12.85
N PRO A 108 -9.63 26.37 -13.89
CA PRO A 108 -10.17 27.73 -13.79
C PRO A 108 -11.67 27.72 -13.41
N GLY A 109 -12.04 28.44 -12.34
CA GLY A 109 -13.43 28.56 -11.87
C GLY A 109 -13.93 27.45 -10.93
N SER A 110 -13.07 26.49 -10.57
CA SER A 110 -13.38 25.46 -9.57
C SER A 110 -13.11 25.94 -8.14
N LYS A 111 -13.79 25.34 -7.15
CA LYS A 111 -13.66 25.69 -5.74
C LYS A 111 -12.22 25.49 -5.24
N PRO A 112 -11.72 26.33 -4.31
CA PRO A 112 -10.37 26.18 -3.76
C PRO A 112 -10.21 24.85 -3.03
N LEU A 113 -9.10 24.14 -3.31
CA LEU A 113 -8.77 22.87 -2.67
C LEU A 113 -7.77 23.06 -1.54
N CYS A 114 -8.13 22.66 -0.32
CA CYS A 114 -7.30 22.78 0.87
C CYS A 114 -7.47 21.61 1.83
N VAL A 115 -6.40 21.29 2.56
CA VAL A 115 -6.35 20.19 3.54
C VAL A 115 -6.49 20.67 4.98
N SER A 116 -6.36 21.99 5.20
CA SER A 116 -6.48 22.68 6.48
C SER A 116 -6.78 24.17 6.26
N ALA A 117 -7.00 24.92 7.34
CA ALA A 117 -7.21 26.37 7.32
C ALA A 117 -5.98 27.16 6.83
N THR A 118 -4.80 26.53 6.76
CA THR A 118 -3.53 27.20 6.46
C THR A 118 -2.81 26.62 5.24
N GLN A 119 -3.19 25.44 4.77
CA GLN A 119 -2.48 24.74 3.69
C GLN A 119 -3.42 24.29 2.57
N CYS A 120 -3.06 24.67 1.34
CA CYS A 120 -3.71 24.20 0.13
C CYS A 120 -3.37 22.73 -0.17
N GLN A 121 -4.25 22.05 -0.90
CA GLN A 121 -3.93 20.75 -1.47
C GLN A 121 -2.82 20.91 -2.50
N LYS A 122 -1.81 20.05 -2.46
CA LYS A 122 -0.71 20.07 -3.43
C LYS A 122 -1.19 19.53 -4.78
N ILE A 123 -1.02 20.33 -5.82
CA ILE A 123 -1.40 20.00 -7.19
C ILE A 123 -0.30 20.51 -8.13
N CYS A 124 0.08 19.72 -9.12
CA CYS A 124 0.99 20.15 -10.17
C CYS A 124 0.29 21.13 -11.11
N LYS A 125 0.88 22.31 -11.29
CA LYS A 125 0.35 23.41 -12.12
C LYS A 125 0.89 23.38 -13.55
N VAL A 126 1.90 22.55 -13.79
CA VAL A 126 2.51 22.31 -15.10
C VAL A 126 2.23 20.88 -15.52
N ASP A 127 2.15 20.66 -16.83
CA ASP A 127 2.05 19.31 -17.37
C ASP A 127 3.41 18.63 -17.30
N CYS A 128 3.46 17.46 -16.68
CA CYS A 128 4.68 16.70 -16.44
C CYS A 128 4.61 15.38 -17.22
N PRO A 129 5.32 15.27 -18.36
CA PRO A 129 5.19 14.13 -19.24
C PRO A 129 5.88 12.87 -18.72
N GLY A 130 5.41 11.71 -19.21
CA GLY A 130 6.09 10.41 -19.05
C GLY A 130 5.81 9.67 -17.74
N VAL A 131 4.62 9.87 -17.16
CA VAL A 131 4.10 8.98 -16.12
C VAL A 131 2.74 8.46 -16.58
N GLU A 132 2.61 7.15 -16.70
CA GLU A 132 1.31 6.53 -16.95
C GLU A 132 0.41 6.70 -15.72
N LEU A 133 -0.84 7.14 -15.91
CA LEU A 133 -1.78 7.39 -14.81
C LEU A 133 -1.99 6.17 -13.91
N GLN A 134 -1.85 4.96 -14.45
CA GLN A 134 -1.99 3.70 -13.69
C GLN A 134 -0.86 3.50 -12.66
N GLN A 135 0.29 4.14 -12.84
CA GLN A 135 1.47 4.01 -11.98
C GLN A 135 1.60 5.15 -10.94
N GLY A 136 0.53 5.90 -10.74
CA GLY A 136 0.53 7.12 -9.91
C GLY A 136 0.48 8.38 -10.76
N ARG A 137 0.57 9.53 -10.10
CA ARG A 137 0.60 10.82 -10.80
C ARG A 137 2.03 11.35 -10.91
N PRO A 138 2.31 12.23 -11.89
CA PRO A 138 3.57 12.97 -11.90
C PRO A 138 3.75 13.74 -10.60
N ALA A 139 4.97 13.70 -10.05
CA ALA A 139 5.33 14.50 -8.90
C ALA A 139 5.88 15.86 -9.35
N CYS A 140 5.70 16.88 -8.51
CA CYS A 140 6.19 18.23 -8.75
C CYS A 140 6.69 18.89 -7.46
N TYR A 141 7.48 19.94 -7.64
CA TYR A 141 8.03 20.78 -6.57
C TYR A 141 7.87 22.27 -6.93
N ASN A 142 8.40 23.18 -6.11
CA ASN A 142 8.24 24.63 -6.28
C ASN A 142 6.77 25.07 -6.42
N GLU A 143 5.93 24.63 -5.47
CA GLU A 143 4.48 24.89 -5.47
C GLU A 143 3.77 24.40 -6.73
N GLY A 144 4.24 23.28 -7.28
CA GLY A 144 3.68 22.62 -8.45
C GLY A 144 4.14 23.21 -9.78
N ARG A 145 5.13 24.10 -9.81
CA ARG A 145 5.62 24.76 -11.03
C ARG A 145 6.77 24.04 -11.73
N SER A 146 7.35 23.03 -11.11
CA SER A 146 8.48 22.29 -11.66
C SER A 146 8.25 20.79 -11.51
N CYS A 147 8.51 20.03 -12.58
CA CYS A 147 8.35 18.57 -12.58
C CYS A 147 9.50 17.88 -11.86
N CYS A 148 9.18 16.82 -11.13
CA CYS A 148 10.17 15.89 -10.61
C CYS A 148 10.63 14.91 -11.70
N ASN A 149 11.66 14.13 -11.37
CA ASN A 149 12.04 12.99 -12.19
C ASN A 149 10.88 11.98 -12.27
N GLN A 150 10.74 11.27 -13.39
CA GLN A 150 9.64 10.32 -13.63
C GLN A 150 9.58 9.17 -12.61
N GLU A 151 10.73 8.79 -12.06
CA GLU A 151 10.83 7.79 -10.99
C GLU A 151 10.47 8.33 -9.60
N CYS A 152 10.24 9.63 -9.45
CA CYS A 152 9.73 10.21 -8.21
C CYS A 152 8.20 10.11 -8.12
N ILE A 153 7.70 9.85 -6.91
CA ILE A 153 6.30 9.98 -6.53
C ILE A 153 6.22 10.75 -5.20
N GLY A 154 5.08 11.36 -4.88
CA GLY A 154 4.92 12.10 -3.63
C GLY A 154 5.45 13.55 -3.68
N GLY A 155 6.61 13.75 -4.31
CA GLY A 155 7.31 15.03 -4.40
C GLY A 155 8.82 14.85 -4.64
N CYS A 156 9.55 15.94 -4.74
CA CYS A 156 11.01 15.97 -4.82
C CYS A 156 11.57 17.32 -4.37
N THR A 157 12.89 17.39 -4.19
CA THR A 157 13.62 18.65 -3.93
C THR A 157 14.27 19.22 -5.18
N ALA A 158 14.53 18.39 -6.18
CA ALA A 158 15.06 18.76 -7.49
C ALA A 158 14.62 17.73 -8.55
N ASN A 159 14.72 18.10 -9.83
CA ASN A 159 14.44 17.19 -10.94
C ASN A 159 15.58 16.16 -11.15
N ASN A 160 15.72 15.24 -10.21
CA ASN A 160 16.71 14.15 -10.22
C ASN A 160 16.15 12.96 -9.41
N SER A 161 16.41 11.73 -9.85
CA SER A 161 15.93 10.51 -9.20
C SER A 161 16.52 10.26 -7.81
N SER A 162 17.63 10.92 -7.43
CA SER A 162 18.17 10.89 -6.07
C SER A 162 17.57 11.92 -5.11
N HIS A 163 16.69 12.80 -5.62
CA HIS A 163 16.09 13.91 -4.86
C HIS A 163 14.59 13.73 -4.63
N CYS A 164 14.07 12.52 -4.84
CA CYS A 164 12.67 12.18 -4.65
C CYS A 164 12.30 12.11 -3.16
N THR A 165 11.05 12.47 -2.83
CA THR A 165 10.47 12.20 -1.51
C THR A 165 10.17 10.71 -1.33
N ALA A 166 9.72 10.06 -2.40
CA ALA A 166 9.53 8.61 -2.47
C ALA A 166 9.78 8.13 -3.89
N CYS A 167 10.22 6.88 -4.04
CA CYS A 167 10.38 6.24 -5.34
C CYS A 167 9.05 5.66 -5.81
N ARG A 168 8.74 5.83 -7.10
CA ARG A 168 7.57 5.23 -7.75
C ARG A 168 7.70 3.71 -7.76
N HIS A 169 8.80 3.24 -8.34
CA HIS A 169 9.16 1.83 -8.42
C HIS A 169 10.02 1.42 -7.23
N PHE A 170 11.34 1.46 -7.37
CA PHE A 170 12.26 0.94 -6.37
C PHE A 170 13.26 1.99 -5.88
N ASP A 171 13.51 1.98 -4.58
CA ASP A 171 14.65 2.64 -3.95
C ASP A 171 15.90 1.76 -4.05
N TYR A 172 16.96 2.31 -4.63
CA TYR A 172 18.28 1.71 -4.69
C TYR A 172 19.30 2.68 -4.08
N TYR A 173 19.58 2.49 -2.78
CA TYR A 173 20.49 3.34 -1.99
C TYR A 173 20.19 4.86 -2.13
N GLY A 174 18.90 5.24 -2.06
CA GLY A 174 18.46 6.63 -2.15
C GLY A 174 18.28 7.15 -3.58
N ILE A 175 18.49 6.30 -4.60
CA ILE A 175 18.23 6.62 -6.00
C ILE A 175 17.00 5.83 -6.45
N CYS A 176 16.01 6.54 -6.98
CA CYS A 176 14.82 5.88 -7.53
C CYS A 176 15.09 5.30 -8.92
N VAL A 177 14.80 4.01 -9.06
CA VAL A 177 15.04 3.23 -10.29
C VAL A 177 13.80 2.45 -10.68
N GLU A 178 13.56 2.34 -11.99
CA GLU A 178 12.42 1.61 -12.55
C GLU A 178 12.51 0.10 -12.28
N LYS A 179 13.73 -0.46 -12.36
CA LYS A 179 14.01 -1.88 -12.13
C LYS A 179 15.23 -2.04 -11.26
N CYS A 180 15.21 -3.03 -10.37
CA CYS A 180 16.39 -3.37 -9.59
C CYS A 180 17.52 -3.88 -10.49
N PRO A 181 18.79 -3.50 -10.19
CA PRO A 181 19.95 -4.11 -10.83
C PRO A 181 19.89 -5.63 -10.81
N GLY A 182 20.34 -6.31 -11.87
CA GLY A 182 20.10 -7.75 -12.08
C GLY A 182 20.65 -8.70 -11.02
N HIS A 183 21.56 -8.24 -10.15
CA HIS A 183 22.08 -9.02 -9.02
C HIS A 183 21.27 -8.85 -7.72
N LEU A 184 20.33 -7.89 -7.69
CA LEU A 184 19.49 -7.55 -6.54
C LEU A 184 18.06 -8.06 -6.74
N PHE A 185 17.32 -8.02 -5.64
CA PHE A 185 15.95 -8.51 -5.55
C PHE A 185 15.01 -7.37 -5.18
N ASN A 186 13.86 -7.33 -5.85
CA ASN A 186 12.73 -6.51 -5.41
C ASN A 186 12.26 -7.03 -4.05
N TYR A 187 12.37 -6.18 -3.04
CA TYR A 187 11.76 -6.42 -1.74
C TYR A 187 10.53 -5.56 -1.55
N LEU A 188 9.40 -6.26 -1.37
CA LEU A 188 8.10 -5.67 -1.09
C LEU A 188 7.67 -4.61 -2.10
N ASP A 189 8.01 -4.66 -3.39
CA ASP A 189 7.65 -3.60 -4.34
C ASP A 189 8.03 -2.18 -3.85
N ARG A 190 9.23 -2.05 -3.29
CA ARG A 190 9.69 -0.78 -2.69
C ARG A 190 11.16 -0.49 -2.88
N ARG A 191 12.01 -1.48 -2.67
CA ARG A 191 13.46 -1.29 -2.65
C ARG A 191 14.16 -2.51 -3.19
N CYS A 192 15.38 -2.29 -3.65
CA CYS A 192 16.27 -3.35 -4.06
C CYS A 192 17.08 -3.82 -2.86
N VAL A 193 17.16 -5.12 -2.65
CA VAL A 193 17.96 -5.74 -1.58
C VAL A 193 18.88 -6.81 -2.14
N SER A 194 19.99 -7.06 -1.46
CA SER A 194 20.84 -8.21 -1.74
C SER A 194 20.20 -9.53 -1.28
N ASN A 195 20.80 -10.66 -1.65
CA ASN A 195 20.35 -11.96 -1.14
C ASN A 195 20.45 -12.03 0.39
N ASP A 196 21.59 -11.62 0.94
CA ASP A 196 21.84 -11.66 2.37
C ASP A 196 20.88 -10.72 3.12
N GLU A 197 20.60 -9.54 2.58
CA GLU A 197 19.63 -8.61 3.15
C GLU A 197 18.22 -9.18 3.14
N CYS A 198 17.80 -9.86 2.06
CA CYS A 198 16.50 -10.53 1.97
C CYS A 198 16.35 -11.60 3.06
N GLN A 199 17.30 -12.51 3.17
CA GLN A 199 17.26 -13.61 4.14
C GLN A 199 17.38 -13.14 5.60
N ALA A 200 18.08 -12.01 5.83
CA ALA A 200 18.22 -11.41 7.15
C ALA A 200 17.00 -10.58 7.60
N GLN A 201 15.98 -10.40 6.75
CA GLN A 201 14.78 -9.68 7.17
C GLN A 201 14.07 -10.45 8.30
N PRO A 202 13.60 -9.75 9.35
CA PRO A 202 12.84 -10.40 10.40
C PRO A 202 11.56 -11.01 9.81
N PRO A 203 11.18 -12.24 10.23
CA PRO A 203 9.90 -12.80 9.85
C PRO A 203 8.76 -11.92 10.40
N PRO A 204 7.60 -11.88 9.74
CA PRO A 204 6.42 -11.22 10.29
C PRO A 204 6.14 -11.72 11.71
N LEU A 205 5.77 -10.81 12.61
CA LEU A 205 5.32 -11.17 13.95
C LEU A 205 3.90 -11.73 13.87
N THR A 206 3.77 -12.98 13.41
CA THR A 206 2.52 -13.73 13.39
C THR A 206 2.51 -14.70 14.57
N PRO A 207 1.69 -14.48 15.61
CA PRO A 207 1.64 -15.35 16.79
C PRO A 207 1.23 -16.80 16.50
N TYR A 208 0.74 -17.06 15.28
CA TYR A 208 0.09 -18.31 14.89
C TYR A 208 0.86 -19.10 13.81
N GLU A 209 1.96 -18.57 13.26
CA GLU A 209 2.77 -19.28 12.26
C GLU A 209 3.98 -19.93 12.95
N THR A 210 3.84 -21.23 13.24
CA THR A 210 4.93 -22.08 13.72
C THR A 210 5.11 -23.25 12.75
N PRO A 211 6.31 -23.48 12.19
CA PRO A 211 7.52 -22.67 12.32
C PRO A 211 7.41 -21.29 11.65
N PRO A 212 8.22 -20.29 12.07
CA PRO A 212 8.24 -18.98 11.43
C PRO A 212 8.64 -19.10 9.96
N LYS A 213 7.94 -18.37 9.09
CA LYS A 213 8.30 -18.31 7.67
C LYS A 213 9.62 -17.60 7.48
N HIS A 214 10.42 -18.07 6.53
CA HIS A 214 11.71 -17.47 6.19
C HIS A 214 11.59 -16.68 4.89
N TRP A 215 12.26 -15.53 4.82
CA TRP A 215 12.40 -14.81 3.57
C TRP A 215 13.29 -15.59 2.60
N LYS A 216 12.83 -15.66 1.36
CA LYS A 216 13.42 -16.42 0.26
C LYS A 216 13.52 -15.51 -0.95
N PHE A 217 14.33 -15.90 -1.90
CA PHE A 217 14.36 -15.25 -3.19
C PHE A 217 13.84 -16.16 -4.29
N VAL A 218 13.26 -15.52 -5.30
CA VAL A 218 12.84 -16.13 -6.56
C VAL A 218 13.65 -15.47 -7.65
N ARG A 219 14.45 -16.26 -8.36
CA ARG A 219 15.03 -15.85 -9.64
C ARG A 219 14.10 -16.32 -10.75
N ASN A 220 13.50 -15.38 -11.47
CA ASN A 220 12.70 -15.69 -12.64
C ASN A 220 13.53 -15.44 -13.90
N GLU A 221 14.06 -16.52 -14.47
CA GLU A 221 14.87 -16.46 -15.70
C GLU A 221 14.06 -16.00 -16.92
N LEU A 222 12.74 -16.18 -16.92
CA LEU A 222 11.87 -15.81 -18.03
C LEU A 222 11.52 -14.32 -18.02
N THR A 223 11.21 -13.77 -16.85
CA THR A 223 10.82 -12.35 -16.72
C THR A 223 11.99 -11.44 -16.38
N LEU A 224 13.16 -12.00 -16.03
CA LEU A 224 14.31 -11.29 -15.48
C LEU A 224 13.99 -10.50 -14.20
N ILE A 225 12.90 -10.85 -13.52
CA ILE A 225 12.49 -10.21 -12.27
C ILE A 225 12.90 -11.11 -11.10
N ASN A 226 13.79 -10.57 -10.28
CA ASN A 226 14.23 -11.18 -9.03
C ASN A 226 13.41 -10.60 -7.88
N VAL A 227 12.75 -11.44 -7.08
CA VAL A 227 11.86 -11.01 -5.99
C VAL A 227 12.24 -11.68 -4.68
N CYS A 228 12.18 -10.92 -3.58
CA CYS A 228 12.28 -11.42 -2.21
C CYS A 228 10.87 -11.62 -1.65
N VAL A 229 10.53 -12.85 -1.28
CA VAL A 229 9.18 -13.29 -0.89
C VAL A 229 9.21 -14.17 0.37
N LEU A 230 8.09 -14.24 1.08
CA LEU A 230 7.91 -15.17 2.21
C LEU A 230 7.43 -16.55 1.74
N ASP A 231 6.52 -16.57 0.78
CA ASP A 231 5.95 -17.79 0.21
C ASP A 231 6.40 -17.95 -1.24
N CYS A 232 6.87 -19.16 -1.60
CA CYS A 232 7.22 -19.43 -2.98
C CYS A 232 5.97 -19.36 -3.88
N PRO A 233 6.08 -18.74 -5.07
CA PRO A 233 5.01 -18.70 -6.07
C PRO A 233 4.55 -20.10 -6.48
N LYS A 234 3.37 -20.19 -7.12
CA LYS A 234 2.72 -21.47 -7.46
C LYS A 234 3.59 -22.46 -8.23
N ASP A 235 4.48 -21.98 -9.11
CA ASP A 235 5.35 -22.82 -9.96
C ASP A 235 6.76 -23.01 -9.37
N TYR A 236 6.91 -22.69 -8.08
CA TYR A 236 8.17 -22.77 -7.35
C TYR A 236 7.98 -23.56 -6.04
N GLU A 237 8.96 -24.40 -5.74
CA GLU A 237 9.05 -25.17 -4.50
C GLU A 237 10.12 -24.58 -3.58
N GLU A 238 9.90 -24.73 -2.29
CA GLU A 238 10.84 -24.30 -1.27
C GLU A 238 11.88 -25.38 -1.00
N LYS A 239 13.16 -25.01 -1.04
CA LYS A 239 14.28 -25.90 -0.70
C LYS A 239 15.17 -25.28 0.36
N GLU A 240 15.53 -26.08 1.35
CA GLU A 240 16.60 -25.73 2.29
C GLU A 240 17.95 -26.01 1.63
N VAL A 241 18.70 -24.95 1.34
CA VAL A 241 20.01 -25.02 0.66
C VAL A 241 21.18 -25.05 1.64
N ALA A 242 20.96 -24.53 2.84
CA ALA A 242 21.87 -24.57 3.98
C ALA A 242 21.04 -24.47 5.25
N LEU A 243 21.63 -24.77 6.41
CA LEU A 243 20.92 -24.74 7.69
C LEU A 243 20.16 -23.41 7.89
N ASN A 244 18.83 -23.48 7.98
CA ASN A 244 17.92 -22.34 8.09
C ASN A 244 18.00 -21.31 6.93
N ARG A 245 18.45 -21.72 5.75
CA ARG A 245 18.40 -20.91 4.52
C ARG A 245 17.57 -21.60 3.46
N PHE A 246 16.57 -20.88 2.97
CA PHE A 246 15.59 -21.40 2.04
C PHE A 246 15.62 -20.62 0.73
N GLU A 247 15.41 -21.32 -0.38
CA GLU A 247 15.34 -20.77 -1.72
C GLU A 247 14.11 -21.30 -2.46
N CYS A 248 13.57 -20.50 -3.37
CA CYS A 248 12.49 -20.93 -4.25
C CYS A 248 13.08 -21.41 -5.58
N HIS A 249 12.95 -22.70 -5.86
CA HIS A 249 13.37 -23.32 -7.11
C HIS A 249 12.17 -23.60 -7.99
N ARG A 250 12.31 -23.40 -9.31
CA ARG A 250 11.25 -23.77 -10.25
C ARG A 250 11.05 -25.29 -10.24
N CYS A 251 9.80 -25.72 -10.15
CA CYS A 251 9.48 -27.14 -10.10
C CYS A 251 9.75 -27.83 -11.45
N VAL A 252 10.22 -29.08 -11.41
CA VAL A 252 10.32 -29.96 -12.57
C VAL A 252 9.15 -30.94 -12.51
N GLY A 253 7.99 -30.50 -13.02
CA GLY A 253 6.72 -31.23 -12.88
C GLY A 253 5.77 -30.56 -11.87
N PRO A 254 4.82 -31.31 -11.29
CA PRO A 254 3.96 -30.80 -10.22
C PRO A 254 4.82 -30.35 -9.03
N CYS A 255 4.57 -29.14 -8.51
CA CYS A 255 5.29 -28.65 -7.34
C CYS A 255 4.90 -29.44 -6.10
N GLU A 256 5.91 -29.86 -5.34
CA GLU A 256 5.68 -30.44 -4.03
C GLU A 256 5.54 -29.34 -2.98
N ARG A 257 4.40 -29.30 -2.28
CA ARG A 257 4.18 -28.45 -1.11
C ARG A 257 4.00 -29.35 0.10
N THR A 258 5.03 -29.38 0.94
CA THR A 258 5.01 -30.11 2.21
C THR A 258 4.42 -29.23 3.30
N CYS A 259 3.39 -29.73 3.98
CA CYS A 259 2.76 -29.08 5.11
C CYS A 259 2.89 -29.96 6.36
N GLU A 260 2.99 -29.35 7.54
CA GLU A 260 3.07 -30.10 8.79
C GLU A 260 1.71 -30.73 9.15
N GLY A 261 1.75 -31.94 9.69
CA GLY A 261 0.59 -32.66 10.22
C GLY A 261 -0.01 -31.94 11.43
N GLY A 262 -1.30 -32.16 11.70
CA GLY A 262 -2.03 -31.49 12.76
C GLY A 262 -3.52 -31.80 12.79
N ASN A 263 -4.23 -31.18 13.74
CA ASN A 263 -5.68 -31.33 13.88
C ASN A 263 -6.42 -30.24 13.09
N ILE A 264 -7.42 -30.66 12.32
CA ILE A 264 -8.30 -29.83 11.50
C ILE A 264 -9.70 -29.83 12.14
N GLU A 265 -9.96 -28.82 12.95
CA GLU A 265 -11.22 -28.65 13.68
C GLU A 265 -12.25 -27.75 12.97
N SER A 266 -11.85 -27.07 11.88
CA SER A 266 -12.70 -26.13 11.15
C SER A 266 -12.40 -26.07 9.66
N ILE A 267 -13.38 -25.62 8.86
CA ILE A 267 -13.21 -25.38 7.42
C ILE A 267 -12.12 -24.31 7.18
N GLN A 268 -12.03 -23.30 8.05
CA GLN A 268 -10.99 -22.27 7.95
C GLN A 268 -9.59 -22.88 8.11
N LYS A 269 -9.42 -23.82 9.05
CA LYS A 269 -8.16 -24.56 9.20
C LYS A 269 -7.91 -25.47 8.00
N LEU A 270 -8.95 -26.10 7.43
CA LEU A 270 -8.80 -26.89 6.20
C LEU A 270 -8.32 -26.03 5.01
N GLN A 271 -8.77 -24.78 4.91
CA GLN A 271 -8.29 -23.85 3.86
C GLN A 271 -6.79 -23.53 3.99
N SER A 272 -6.16 -23.67 5.17
CA SER A 272 -4.70 -23.51 5.28
C SER A 272 -3.92 -24.69 4.70
N TYR A 273 -4.57 -25.84 4.48
CA TYR A 273 -3.98 -26.99 3.79
C TYR A 273 -4.21 -26.97 2.28
N ARG A 274 -4.82 -25.90 1.76
CA ARG A 274 -5.02 -25.70 0.33
C ARG A 274 -3.66 -25.64 -0.35
N ASP A 275 -3.51 -26.41 -1.43
CA ASP A 275 -2.27 -26.58 -2.21
C ASP A 275 -1.17 -27.41 -1.54
N CYS A 276 -1.40 -28.04 -0.37
CA CYS A 276 -0.48 -29.04 0.17
C CYS A 276 -0.54 -30.33 -0.67
N THR A 277 0.60 -30.82 -1.13
CA THR A 277 0.70 -32.11 -1.86
C THR A 277 1.26 -33.23 -0.99
N HIS A 278 2.00 -32.88 0.06
CA HIS A 278 2.59 -33.83 0.99
C HIS A 278 2.37 -33.35 2.43
N ILE A 279 2.05 -34.28 3.33
CA ILE A 279 1.90 -33.97 4.76
C ILE A 279 3.03 -34.66 5.53
N LYS A 280 3.79 -33.87 6.28
CA LYS A 280 4.79 -34.38 7.21
C LYS A 280 4.13 -34.66 8.56
N GLY A 281 3.87 -35.93 8.83
CA GLY A 281 3.17 -36.39 10.05
C GLY A 281 1.78 -36.90 9.73
N SER A 282 0.86 -36.79 10.69
CA SER A 282 -0.52 -37.26 10.56
C SER A 282 -1.51 -36.09 10.58
N LEU A 283 -2.60 -36.22 9.83
CA LEU A 283 -3.76 -35.34 9.94
C LEU A 283 -4.84 -36.01 10.77
N GLU A 284 -5.42 -35.25 11.68
CA GLU A 284 -6.67 -35.61 12.37
C GLU A 284 -7.73 -34.60 11.96
N ILE A 285 -8.90 -35.05 11.50
CA ILE A 285 -9.96 -34.17 11.01
C ILE A 285 -11.18 -34.35 11.89
N GLN A 286 -11.56 -33.30 12.62
CA GLN A 286 -12.67 -33.30 13.57
C GLN A 286 -13.55 -32.05 13.38
N ILE A 287 -14.38 -32.05 12.34
CA ILE A 287 -15.27 -30.92 12.04
C ILE A 287 -16.62 -31.16 12.72
N GLN A 288 -16.91 -30.44 13.80
CA GLN A 288 -18.11 -30.69 14.63
C GLN A 288 -19.39 -30.00 14.15
N ASN A 289 -19.30 -29.00 13.26
CA ASN A 289 -20.45 -28.36 12.61
C ASN A 289 -20.07 -27.89 11.20
N GLY A 290 -20.74 -28.42 10.19
CA GLY A 290 -20.61 -27.96 8.81
C GLY A 290 -21.97 -27.93 8.15
N ASP A 291 -22.46 -26.73 7.84
CA ASP A 291 -23.49 -26.59 6.81
C ASP A 291 -22.92 -27.21 5.53
N SER A 292 -23.68 -28.11 4.91
CA SER A 292 -23.30 -28.81 3.69
C SER A 292 -22.79 -27.83 2.64
N ILE A 293 -21.54 -28.01 2.20
CA ILE A 293 -20.98 -27.25 1.09
C ILE A 293 -21.75 -27.64 -0.16
N ILE A 294 -22.65 -26.75 -0.60
CA ILE A 294 -23.10 -26.73 -2.00
C ILE A 294 -21.84 -26.46 -2.82
N CYS A 295 -21.43 -27.46 -3.59
CA CYS A 295 -20.38 -27.35 -4.59
C CYS A 295 -20.82 -26.35 -5.68
N SER A 296 -20.55 -25.05 -5.47
CA SER A 296 -20.69 -24.07 -6.53
C SER A 296 -19.43 -24.08 -7.39
N THR A 297 -19.53 -24.80 -8.51
CA THR A 297 -18.74 -24.70 -9.75
C THR A 297 -17.35 -25.34 -9.80
N LYS A 298 -17.29 -26.39 -10.63
CA LYS A 298 -16.14 -27.13 -11.21
C LYS A 298 -15.47 -28.18 -10.33
N CYS A 299 -16.19 -29.29 -10.12
CA CYS A 299 -15.55 -30.61 -10.16
C CYS A 299 -15.13 -30.90 -11.61
N ILE A 300 -13.84 -31.05 -11.86
CA ILE A 300 -13.34 -31.76 -13.04
C ILE A 300 -13.33 -33.24 -12.66
N ASN A 301 -14.11 -34.04 -13.38
CA ASN A 301 -14.12 -35.49 -13.25
C ASN A 301 -12.83 -36.07 -13.84
N LEU A 302 -12.18 -36.93 -13.03
CA LEU A 302 -11.15 -37.93 -13.32
C LEU A 302 -9.87 -37.46 -14.02
#